data_AF-A0A7C6SMF6-F1
#
_entry.id   AF-A0A7C6SMF6-F1
#
_cell.length_a   1.000
_cell.length_b   1.000
_cell.length_c   1.000
_cell.angle_alpha   90.00
_cell.angle_beta   90.00
_cell.angle_gamma   90.00
#
_symmetry.space_group_name_H-M   'P 1'
#
loop_
_entity.id
_entity.type
_entity.pdbx_description
1 polymer ?
#
loop_
_entity_poly.entity_id
_entity_poly.type
_entity_poly.pdbx_seq_one_letter_code
_entity_poly.pdbx_strand_id
1 'polypeptide(L)'
;DYPEQHRHILYGALVGGPGSNDSYVDHINDFQSNEVANDYNAGIVGLLAKMYEKYGGNPISNFKAIEEVGQEYDVEAAIVASGIGFINLRVTLMNKTAWPPRASDKLSARYFVDISESIKAGISPDDIKVSTSTTGAKVSGLKPWDKDKSIYYVEIDLTGTNIFPGGINDYKRDVYFIIQAPYGEGNWDNSNDFSYEGLEGAGMNGISTEYVPMYDNGVRIYGMEPGGSPIPTPTPTPEPGNLIKLGDLNDDGRINSVDSSLLSRYILEILRFSDSESESLFIAAADINNDGILNTIDYTVLKRFILEIPVNYPIGEMVER
;
A
#
# COMPACT_ATOMS: atom_id res chain seq x y z
N ASP A 1 -18.77 -5.91 -9.88
CA ASP A 1 -18.87 -5.30 -8.56
C ASP A 1 -18.65 -3.81 -8.62
N TYR A 2 -19.57 -3.05 -8.04
CA TYR A 2 -19.33 -1.67 -7.61
C TYR A 2 -19.61 -1.64 -6.11
N PRO A 3 -18.84 -0.89 -5.31
CA PRO A 3 -19.11 -0.78 -3.88
C PRO A 3 -20.47 -0.11 -3.67
N GLU A 4 -21.24 -0.59 -2.69
CA GLU A 4 -22.55 -0.02 -2.35
C GLU A 4 -22.43 1.42 -1.79
N GLN A 5 -21.27 1.76 -1.25
CA GLN A 5 -20.97 3.06 -0.66
C GLN A 5 -19.77 3.72 -1.34
N HIS A 6 -19.73 5.05 -1.31
CA HIS A 6 -18.54 5.79 -1.71
C HIS A 6 -17.38 5.42 -0.78
N ARG A 7 -16.20 5.19 -1.36
CA ARG A 7 -14.98 4.85 -0.61
C ARG A 7 -14.27 6.07 -0.02
N HIS A 8 -14.64 7.27 -0.48
CA HIS A 8 -14.04 8.53 -0.09
C HIS A 8 -15.10 9.55 0.28
N ILE A 9 -14.74 10.48 1.15
CA ILE A 9 -15.55 11.63 1.52
C ILE A 9 -15.11 12.85 0.69
N LEU A 10 -16.00 13.34 -0.16
CA LEU A 10 -15.79 14.58 -0.91
C LEU A 10 -16.18 15.79 -0.05
N TYR A 11 -15.31 16.16 0.88
CA TYR A 11 -15.57 17.26 1.81
C TYR A 11 -15.87 18.59 1.11
N GLY A 12 -16.95 19.24 1.54
CA GLY A 12 -17.31 20.59 1.10
C GLY A 12 -18.05 20.66 -0.24
N ALA A 13 -18.31 19.53 -0.91
CA ALA A 13 -19.07 19.55 -2.15
C ALA A 13 -20.52 19.99 -1.93
N LEU A 14 -20.95 20.99 -2.69
CA LEU A 14 -22.37 21.36 -2.79
C LEU A 14 -23.02 20.52 -3.88
N VAL A 15 -24.02 19.72 -3.51
CA VAL A 15 -24.82 18.93 -4.46
C VAL A 15 -25.86 19.81 -5.16
N GLY A 16 -26.39 19.35 -6.30
CA GLY A 16 -27.42 20.06 -7.08
C GLY A 16 -28.66 20.48 -6.26
N GLY A 17 -29.06 19.66 -5.30
CA GLY A 17 -30.10 20.01 -4.32
C GLY A 17 -31.50 19.46 -4.66
N PRO A 18 -32.51 19.81 -3.85
CA PRO A 18 -33.85 19.25 -3.98
C PRO A 18 -34.65 19.81 -5.16
N GLY A 19 -35.72 19.09 -5.52
CA GLY A 19 -36.74 19.60 -6.42
C GLY A 19 -37.53 20.79 -5.84
N SER A 20 -38.39 21.40 -6.65
CA SER A 20 -39.19 22.59 -6.26
C SER A 20 -40.20 22.36 -5.13
N ASN A 21 -40.40 21.11 -4.73
CA ASN A 21 -41.24 20.65 -3.63
C ASN A 21 -40.39 20.12 -2.45
N ASP A 22 -39.11 20.47 -2.39
CA ASP A 22 -38.13 20.05 -1.39
C ASP A 22 -37.84 18.54 -1.37
N SER A 23 -38.25 17.77 -2.39
CA SER A 23 -37.93 16.34 -2.46
C SER A 23 -36.47 16.13 -2.86
N TYR A 24 -35.77 15.29 -2.09
CA TYR A 24 -34.39 14.89 -2.34
C TYR A 24 -34.21 13.40 -2.05
N VAL A 25 -33.44 12.72 -2.90
CA VAL A 25 -33.00 11.34 -2.70
C VAL A 25 -31.49 11.30 -2.88
N ASP A 26 -30.78 10.82 -1.86
CA ASP A 26 -29.35 10.56 -1.96
C ASP A 26 -29.13 9.26 -2.73
N HIS A 27 -28.79 9.37 -4.01
CA HIS A 27 -28.61 8.23 -4.89
C HIS A 27 -27.62 8.56 -6.00
N ILE A 28 -26.57 7.74 -6.16
CA ILE A 28 -25.44 7.99 -7.07
C ILE A 28 -25.85 8.18 -8.54
N ASN A 29 -26.93 7.50 -8.97
CA ASN A 29 -27.44 7.62 -10.34
C ASN A 29 -28.38 8.83 -10.55
N ASP A 30 -28.78 9.53 -9.49
CA ASP A 30 -29.52 10.79 -9.60
C ASP A 30 -28.55 11.96 -9.79
N PHE A 31 -28.11 12.14 -11.03
CA PHE A 31 -27.22 13.21 -11.43
C PHE A 31 -27.89 14.61 -11.40
N GLN A 32 -29.19 14.73 -11.13
CA GLN A 32 -29.80 16.05 -10.98
C GLN A 32 -29.63 16.54 -9.55
N SER A 33 -30.01 15.72 -8.57
CA SER A 33 -29.97 16.13 -7.16
C SER A 33 -28.57 15.98 -6.55
N ASN A 34 -27.78 15.00 -6.99
CA ASN A 34 -26.49 14.62 -6.38
C ASN A 34 -25.25 14.98 -7.22
N GLU A 35 -25.40 15.65 -8.37
CA GLU A 35 -24.25 16.16 -9.10
C GLU A 35 -23.49 17.20 -8.27
N VAL A 36 -22.17 17.19 -8.42
CA VAL A 36 -21.24 18.13 -7.80
C VAL A 36 -20.36 18.72 -8.89
N ALA A 37 -20.13 20.03 -8.85
CA ALA A 37 -19.37 20.72 -9.87
C ALA A 37 -18.64 21.94 -9.28
N ASN A 38 -17.56 22.38 -9.95
CA ASN A 38 -16.78 23.53 -9.51
C ASN A 38 -17.61 24.82 -9.42
N ASP A 39 -18.54 25.03 -10.37
CA ASP A 39 -19.39 26.21 -10.41
C ASP A 39 -20.43 26.24 -9.28
N TYR A 40 -20.93 25.09 -8.82
CA TYR A 40 -21.80 25.01 -7.64
C TYR A 40 -21.08 25.54 -6.40
N ASN A 41 -19.80 25.20 -6.26
CA ASN A 41 -18.96 25.63 -5.13
C ASN A 41 -18.45 27.09 -5.25
N ALA A 42 -18.28 27.62 -6.46
CA ALA A 42 -17.64 28.92 -6.66
C ALA A 42 -18.36 30.08 -5.93
N GLY A 43 -19.67 30.20 -6.09
CA GLY A 43 -20.46 31.27 -5.47
C GLY A 43 -20.65 31.08 -3.96
N ILE A 44 -20.91 29.85 -3.52
CA ILE A 44 -21.19 29.55 -2.11
C ILE A 44 -19.97 29.79 -1.22
N VAL A 45 -18.74 29.56 -1.70
CA VAL A 45 -17.52 29.87 -0.94
C VAL A 45 -17.45 31.35 -0.56
N GLY A 46 -17.80 32.26 -1.49
CA GLY A 46 -17.85 33.69 -1.20
C GLY A 46 -18.94 34.07 -0.18
N LEU A 47 -20.11 33.44 -0.28
CA LEU A 47 -21.20 33.63 0.68
C LEU A 47 -20.83 33.12 2.08
N LEU A 48 -20.23 31.93 2.17
CA LEU A 48 -19.75 31.34 3.42
C LEU A 48 -18.66 32.20 4.07
N ALA A 49 -17.74 32.76 3.28
CA ALA A 49 -16.76 33.72 3.78
C ALA A 49 -17.43 34.96 4.39
N LYS A 50 -18.48 35.49 3.75
CA LYS A 50 -19.23 36.64 4.30
C LYS A 50 -19.99 36.28 5.58
N MET A 51 -20.56 35.08 5.65
CA MET A 51 -21.24 34.60 6.85
C MET A 51 -20.25 34.36 8.00
N TYR A 52 -19.08 33.81 7.71
CA TYR A 52 -17.99 33.64 8.65
C TYR A 52 -17.50 34.99 9.20
N GLU A 53 -17.29 35.99 8.35
CA GLU A 53 -16.91 37.35 8.78
C GLU A 53 -17.94 37.94 9.77
N LYS A 54 -19.23 37.72 9.50
CA LYS A 54 -20.33 38.30 10.29
C LYS A 54 -20.58 37.58 11.61
N TYR A 55 -20.43 36.25 11.64
CA TYR A 55 -20.89 35.39 12.73
C TYR A 55 -19.78 34.56 13.38
N GLY A 56 -18.59 34.51 12.79
CA GLY A 56 -17.49 33.67 13.25
C GLY A 56 -17.76 32.17 13.03
N GLY A 57 -17.21 31.37 13.94
CA GLY A 57 -17.10 29.92 13.84
C GLY A 57 -15.62 29.53 13.79
N ASN A 58 -15.23 28.47 14.48
CA ASN A 58 -13.84 28.02 14.42
C ASN A 58 -13.74 26.90 13.37
N PRO A 59 -12.86 27.00 12.36
CA PRO A 59 -12.58 25.87 11.50
C PRO A 59 -11.93 24.74 12.32
N ILE A 60 -12.02 23.52 11.81
CA ILE A 60 -11.28 22.39 12.37
C ILE A 60 -9.78 22.68 12.17
N SER A 61 -9.04 22.83 13.26
CA SER A 61 -7.60 23.08 13.21
C SER A 61 -6.88 21.93 12.52
N ASN A 62 -5.95 22.24 11.62
CA ASN A 62 -5.14 21.26 10.88
C ASN A 62 -5.96 20.15 10.20
N PHE A 63 -7.17 20.48 9.72
CA PHE A 63 -8.01 19.52 9.02
C PHE A 63 -7.28 18.92 7.82
N LYS A 64 -7.26 17.58 7.75
CA LYS A 64 -6.76 16.78 6.64
C LYS A 64 -7.83 15.76 6.25
N ALA A 65 -7.79 15.31 5.00
CA ALA A 65 -8.66 14.24 4.49
C ALA A 65 -7.87 12.92 4.33
N ILE A 66 -7.09 12.56 5.35
CA ILE A 66 -6.38 11.28 5.39
C ILE A 66 -7.35 10.23 5.95
N GLU A 67 -7.83 9.36 5.08
CA GLU A 67 -8.79 8.31 5.42
C GLU A 67 -8.07 7.04 5.91
N GLU A 68 -8.80 6.22 6.68
CA GLU A 68 -8.38 4.85 6.92
C GLU A 68 -8.37 4.08 5.59
N VAL A 69 -7.23 3.45 5.28
CA VAL A 69 -7.08 2.68 4.05
C VAL A 69 -7.90 1.39 4.19
N GLY A 70 -8.98 1.29 3.41
CA GLY A 70 -9.74 0.05 3.29
C GLY A 70 -9.02 -1.00 2.43
N GLN A 71 -9.64 -2.15 2.22
CA GLN A 71 -9.06 -3.21 1.39
C GLN A 71 -8.83 -2.75 -0.06
N GLU A 72 -7.58 -2.84 -0.53
CA GLU A 72 -7.18 -2.42 -1.87
C GLU A 72 -6.89 -3.56 -2.83
N TYR A 73 -6.64 -4.76 -2.32
CA TYR A 73 -6.35 -5.94 -3.11
C TYR A 73 -7.19 -7.11 -2.60
N ASP A 74 -7.48 -8.05 -3.50
CA ASP A 74 -8.27 -9.23 -3.20
C ASP A 74 -7.84 -10.37 -4.11
N VAL A 75 -7.93 -11.60 -3.59
CA VAL A 75 -7.65 -12.81 -4.33
C VAL A 75 -8.83 -13.74 -4.20
N GLU A 76 -9.33 -14.21 -5.33
CA GLU A 76 -10.33 -15.28 -5.36
C GLU A 76 -9.67 -16.56 -5.87
N ALA A 77 -9.99 -17.69 -5.25
CA ALA A 77 -9.55 -19.00 -5.71
C ALA A 77 -10.74 -19.94 -5.89
N ALA A 78 -10.70 -20.76 -6.95
CA ALA A 78 -11.74 -21.69 -7.33
C ALA A 78 -11.15 -23.05 -7.68
N ILE A 79 -11.82 -24.13 -7.27
CA ILE A 79 -11.48 -25.49 -7.68
C ILE A 79 -12.25 -25.79 -8.97
N VAL A 80 -11.54 -25.81 -10.09
CA VAL A 80 -12.12 -26.14 -11.40
C VAL A 80 -12.38 -27.64 -11.49
N ALA A 81 -11.42 -28.44 -11.04
CA ALA A 81 -11.54 -29.89 -10.91
C ALA A 81 -10.48 -30.42 -9.94
N SER A 82 -10.73 -31.54 -9.28
CA SER A 82 -9.74 -32.25 -8.47
C SER A 82 -9.95 -33.76 -8.59
N GLY A 83 -8.92 -34.53 -8.28
CA GLY A 83 -9.00 -35.98 -8.30
C GLY A 83 -7.75 -36.63 -7.73
N ILE A 84 -7.65 -37.96 -7.88
CA ILE A 84 -6.50 -38.74 -7.44
C ILE A 84 -5.27 -38.23 -8.21
N GLY A 85 -4.38 -37.53 -7.51
CA GLY A 85 -3.11 -37.03 -8.05
C GLY A 85 -3.16 -35.64 -8.69
N PHE A 86 -4.25 -34.87 -8.59
CA PHE A 86 -4.24 -33.50 -9.13
C PHE A 86 -5.26 -32.55 -8.50
N ILE A 87 -4.97 -31.25 -8.64
CA ILE A 87 -5.91 -30.14 -8.46
C ILE A 87 -5.76 -29.13 -9.59
N ASN A 88 -6.89 -28.75 -10.20
CA ASN A 88 -6.99 -27.72 -11.23
C ASN A 88 -7.72 -26.51 -10.66
N LEU A 89 -7.07 -25.35 -10.71
CA LEU A 89 -7.44 -24.13 -10.00
C LEU A 89 -7.67 -22.97 -10.98
N ARG A 90 -8.58 -22.06 -10.61
CA ARG A 90 -8.56 -20.66 -11.07
C ARG A 90 -8.15 -19.80 -9.89
N VAL A 91 -7.16 -18.94 -10.07
CA VAL A 91 -6.83 -17.89 -9.11
C VAL A 91 -6.97 -16.54 -9.80
N THR A 92 -7.75 -15.65 -9.20
CA THR A 92 -8.05 -14.32 -9.72
C THR A 92 -7.39 -13.27 -8.83
N LEU A 93 -6.43 -12.52 -9.37
CA LEU A 93 -5.79 -11.40 -8.68
C LEU A 93 -6.56 -10.11 -9.01
N MET A 94 -6.97 -9.34 -7.99
CA MET A 94 -7.74 -8.11 -8.15
C MET A 94 -7.02 -6.89 -7.56
N ASN A 95 -6.86 -5.83 -8.36
CA ASN A 95 -6.45 -4.50 -7.92
C ASN A 95 -7.68 -3.60 -7.78
N LYS A 96 -8.06 -3.34 -6.53
CA LYS A 96 -9.15 -2.46 -6.11
C LYS A 96 -8.58 -1.24 -5.38
N THR A 97 -7.39 -0.76 -5.71
CA THR A 97 -6.76 0.38 -5.03
C THR A 97 -7.61 1.64 -5.12
N ALA A 98 -7.57 2.47 -4.08
CA ALA A 98 -8.30 3.72 -4.01
C ALA A 98 -7.61 4.81 -3.17
N TRP A 99 -6.53 4.50 -2.45
CA TRP A 99 -5.82 5.47 -1.60
C TRP A 99 -4.34 5.67 -2.02
N PRO A 100 -4.04 6.28 -3.18
CA PRO A 100 -4.93 6.59 -4.31
C PRO A 100 -5.12 5.37 -5.23
N PRO A 101 -6.07 5.42 -6.20
CA PRO A 101 -6.16 4.43 -7.26
C PRO A 101 -4.83 4.38 -8.03
N ARG A 102 -4.27 3.18 -8.18
CA ARG A 102 -2.96 2.98 -8.80
C ARG A 102 -2.91 1.70 -9.61
N ALA A 103 -2.18 1.75 -10.70
CA ALA A 103 -1.91 0.61 -11.54
C ALA A 103 -0.71 -0.18 -11.01
N SER A 104 -0.68 -1.49 -11.25
CA SER A 104 0.51 -2.31 -11.04
C SER A 104 0.69 -3.27 -12.22
N ASP A 105 1.93 -3.38 -12.68
CA ASP A 105 2.38 -4.32 -13.70
C ASP A 105 3.34 -5.37 -13.14
N LYS A 106 3.38 -5.55 -11.82
CA LYS A 106 4.31 -6.45 -11.11
C LYS A 106 3.63 -7.34 -10.08
N LEU A 107 2.33 -7.57 -10.26
CA LEU A 107 1.55 -8.41 -9.35
C LEU A 107 1.95 -9.88 -9.51
N SER A 108 2.10 -10.56 -8.38
CA SER A 108 2.25 -12.01 -8.29
C SER A 108 1.46 -12.58 -7.12
N ALA A 109 1.28 -13.89 -7.08
CA ALA A 109 0.67 -14.60 -5.96
C ALA A 109 1.35 -15.95 -5.72
N ARG A 110 1.12 -16.54 -4.55
CA ARG A 110 1.63 -17.87 -4.21
C ARG A 110 0.52 -18.79 -3.73
N TYR A 111 0.45 -19.99 -4.30
CA TYR A 111 -0.42 -21.07 -3.84
C TYR A 111 0.43 -22.13 -3.13
N PHE A 112 0.25 -22.27 -1.82
CA PHE A 112 1.03 -23.13 -0.94
C PHE A 112 0.41 -24.52 -0.78
N VAL A 113 1.27 -25.53 -0.82
CA VAL A 113 0.93 -26.95 -0.69
C VAL A 113 1.85 -27.63 0.32
N ASP A 114 1.32 -28.60 1.08
CA ASP A 114 2.07 -29.53 1.91
C ASP A 114 2.12 -30.87 1.19
N ILE A 115 3.29 -31.25 0.69
CA ILE A 115 3.46 -32.50 -0.10
C ILE A 115 3.98 -33.66 0.75
N SER A 116 3.77 -33.64 2.07
CA SER A 116 4.29 -34.67 2.97
C SER A 116 3.73 -36.06 2.66
N GLU A 117 2.51 -36.16 2.14
CA GLU A 117 1.90 -37.39 1.62
C GLU A 117 2.58 -37.88 0.34
N SER A 118 2.88 -36.99 -0.62
CA SER A 118 3.65 -37.36 -1.83
C SER A 118 5.03 -37.90 -1.44
N ILE A 119 5.72 -37.23 -0.51
CA ILE A 119 7.04 -37.66 -0.03
C ILE A 119 6.97 -39.05 0.64
N LYS A 120 5.94 -39.31 1.47
CA LYS A 120 5.71 -40.63 2.08
C LYS A 120 5.44 -41.71 1.03
N ALA A 121 4.83 -41.35 -0.10
CA ALA A 121 4.61 -42.24 -1.25
C ALA A 121 5.86 -42.42 -2.13
N GLY A 122 7.00 -41.79 -1.78
CA GLY A 122 8.25 -41.88 -2.54
C GLY A 122 8.31 -40.98 -3.76
N ILE A 123 7.40 -40.01 -3.88
CA ILE A 123 7.36 -39.01 -4.95
C ILE A 123 8.20 -37.81 -4.54
N SER A 124 9.11 -37.38 -5.40
CA SER A 124 9.89 -36.17 -5.18
C SER A 124 9.13 -34.92 -5.64
N PRO A 125 9.47 -33.71 -5.15
CA PRO A 125 8.86 -32.48 -5.64
C PRO A 125 8.99 -32.29 -7.16
N ASP A 126 10.07 -32.80 -7.75
CA ASP A 126 10.32 -32.71 -9.20
C ASP A 126 9.39 -33.60 -10.03
N ASP A 127 8.80 -34.64 -9.43
CA ASP A 127 7.83 -35.52 -10.08
C ASP A 127 6.44 -34.86 -10.19
N ILE A 128 6.17 -33.84 -9.36
CA ILE A 128 4.91 -33.09 -9.37
C ILE A 128 5.01 -31.99 -10.44
N LYS A 129 4.13 -32.05 -11.43
CA LYS A 129 4.14 -31.15 -12.58
C LYS A 129 3.10 -30.05 -12.42
N VAL A 130 3.51 -28.83 -12.74
CA VAL A 130 2.63 -27.66 -12.77
C VAL A 130 2.55 -27.15 -14.20
N SER A 131 1.34 -26.85 -14.68
CA SER A 131 1.14 -26.24 -15.99
C SER A 131 -0.03 -25.26 -15.97
N THR A 132 0.00 -24.25 -16.85
CA THR A 132 -1.04 -23.23 -16.97
C THR A 132 -1.64 -23.25 -18.37
N SER A 133 -2.95 -22.95 -18.45
CA SER A 133 -3.66 -22.73 -19.72
C SER A 133 -3.91 -21.24 -20.01
N THR A 134 -3.61 -20.35 -19.06
CA THR A 134 -3.77 -18.90 -19.24
C THR A 134 -2.63 -18.36 -20.10
N THR A 135 -2.98 -17.81 -21.26
CA THR A 135 -2.01 -17.16 -22.14
C THR A 135 -1.47 -15.88 -21.51
N GLY A 136 -0.14 -15.71 -21.50
CA GLY A 136 0.52 -14.51 -20.96
C GLY A 136 0.81 -14.55 -19.45
N ALA A 137 0.22 -15.49 -18.70
CA ALA A 137 0.58 -15.73 -17.31
C ALA A 137 1.81 -16.67 -17.23
N LYS A 138 2.67 -16.44 -16.25
CA LYS A 138 3.75 -17.38 -15.90
C LYS A 138 3.38 -18.08 -14.61
N VAL A 139 3.43 -19.40 -14.61
CA VAL A 139 3.19 -20.23 -13.43
C VAL A 139 4.40 -21.14 -13.23
N SER A 140 4.99 -21.12 -12.04
CA SER A 140 6.19 -21.91 -11.75
C SER A 140 5.86 -23.39 -11.48
N GLY A 141 6.87 -24.26 -11.52
CA GLY A 141 6.83 -25.53 -10.80
C GLY A 141 6.84 -25.30 -9.28
N LEU A 142 6.85 -26.38 -8.50
CA LEU A 142 6.96 -26.29 -7.04
C LEU A 142 8.28 -25.63 -6.63
N LYS A 143 8.19 -24.58 -5.81
CA LYS A 143 9.32 -23.92 -5.15
C LYS A 143 9.27 -24.23 -3.65
N PRO A 144 10.41 -24.51 -3.00
CA PRO A 144 10.43 -24.82 -1.58
C PRO A 144 10.11 -23.57 -0.73
N TRP A 145 9.27 -23.72 0.29
CA TRP A 145 9.00 -22.70 1.31
C TRP A 145 9.63 -23.08 2.66
N ASP A 146 9.24 -24.23 3.21
CA ASP A 146 9.75 -24.80 4.46
C ASP A 146 9.91 -26.32 4.25
N LYS A 147 11.11 -26.73 3.82
CA LYS A 147 11.39 -28.14 3.44
C LYS A 147 11.25 -29.09 4.62
N ASP A 148 11.55 -28.64 5.83
CA ASP A 148 11.48 -29.46 7.03
C ASP A 148 10.02 -29.82 7.37
N LYS A 149 9.07 -29.00 6.92
CA LYS A 149 7.63 -29.23 7.02
C LYS A 149 6.99 -29.67 5.71
N SER A 150 7.77 -29.97 4.68
CA SER A 150 7.26 -30.35 3.34
C SER A 150 6.37 -29.28 2.69
N ILE A 151 6.55 -27.99 3.03
CA ILE A 151 5.76 -26.90 2.46
C ILE A 151 6.45 -26.35 1.20
N TYR A 152 5.71 -26.33 0.11
CA TYR A 152 6.11 -25.80 -1.19
C TYR A 152 5.06 -24.80 -1.69
N TYR A 153 5.38 -24.09 -2.76
CA TYR A 153 4.42 -23.19 -3.40
C TYR A 153 4.57 -23.15 -4.92
N VAL A 154 3.47 -22.82 -5.58
CA VAL A 154 3.40 -22.40 -6.97
C VAL A 154 3.35 -20.88 -7.02
N GLU A 155 4.24 -20.26 -7.78
CA GLU A 155 4.21 -18.83 -8.03
C GLU A 155 3.41 -18.52 -9.30
N ILE A 156 2.45 -17.61 -9.18
CA ILE A 156 1.70 -17.03 -10.28
C ILE A 156 2.28 -15.63 -10.52
N ASP A 157 2.94 -15.42 -11.64
CA ASP A 157 3.60 -14.16 -11.99
C ASP A 157 2.89 -13.50 -13.18
N LEU A 158 2.36 -12.30 -12.94
CA LEU A 158 1.72 -11.44 -13.93
C LEU A 158 2.56 -10.22 -14.29
N THR A 159 3.86 -10.23 -13.99
CA THR A 159 4.79 -9.14 -14.34
C THR A 159 4.71 -8.83 -15.84
N GLY A 160 4.49 -7.55 -16.16
CA GLY A 160 4.24 -7.03 -17.51
C GLY A 160 2.76 -6.93 -17.88
N THR A 161 1.84 -7.44 -17.05
CA THR A 161 0.40 -7.26 -17.24
C THR A 161 -0.07 -6.10 -16.37
N ASN A 162 -0.46 -4.99 -16.99
CA ASN A 162 -0.99 -3.85 -16.26
C ASN A 162 -2.40 -4.16 -15.71
N ILE A 163 -2.57 -4.08 -14.39
CA ILE A 163 -3.82 -4.33 -13.67
C ILE A 163 -4.14 -3.08 -12.84
N PHE A 164 -5.30 -2.48 -13.06
CA PHE A 164 -5.67 -1.19 -12.47
C PHE A 164 -7.19 -1.07 -12.30
N PRO A 165 -7.69 -0.27 -11.34
CA PRO A 165 -9.13 -0.16 -11.03
C PRO A 165 -9.88 0.69 -12.08
N GLY A 166 -9.88 0.27 -13.35
CA GLY A 166 -10.43 1.04 -14.49
C GLY A 166 -11.67 0.45 -15.17
N GLY A 167 -12.05 -0.78 -14.86
CA GLY A 167 -13.16 -1.47 -15.51
C GLY A 167 -13.15 -2.97 -15.26
N ILE A 168 -14.24 -3.66 -15.62
CA ILE A 168 -14.46 -5.10 -15.36
C ILE A 168 -13.32 -6.00 -15.86
N ASN A 169 -12.65 -5.58 -16.94
CA ASN A 169 -11.54 -6.30 -17.56
C ASN A 169 -10.17 -5.75 -17.17
N ASP A 170 -10.08 -4.67 -16.38
CA ASP A 170 -8.82 -4.00 -16.07
C ASP A 170 -8.37 -4.29 -14.63
N TYR A 171 -9.33 -4.40 -13.72
CA TYR A 171 -9.06 -4.54 -12.28
C TYR A 171 -8.67 -5.96 -11.86
N LYS A 172 -8.83 -6.96 -12.73
CA LYS A 172 -8.58 -8.36 -12.36
C LYS A 172 -8.00 -9.22 -13.47
N ARG A 173 -7.30 -10.29 -13.10
CA ARG A 173 -6.81 -11.31 -14.04
C ARG A 173 -7.03 -12.70 -13.47
N ASP A 174 -7.63 -13.58 -14.29
CA ASP A 174 -7.84 -14.98 -13.98
C ASP A 174 -6.66 -15.82 -14.48
N VAL A 175 -6.08 -16.64 -13.61
CA VAL A 175 -5.01 -17.59 -13.96
C VAL A 175 -5.47 -19.01 -13.66
N TYR A 176 -5.53 -19.82 -14.72
CA TYR A 176 -5.87 -21.23 -14.66
C TYR A 176 -4.60 -22.07 -14.67
N PHE A 177 -4.45 -22.96 -13.69
CA PHE A 177 -3.31 -23.86 -13.61
C PHE A 177 -3.67 -25.17 -12.91
N ILE A 178 -2.89 -26.20 -13.19
CA ILE A 178 -3.03 -27.53 -12.60
C ILE A 178 -1.73 -27.93 -11.90
N ILE A 179 -1.85 -28.51 -10.72
CA ILE A 179 -0.78 -29.22 -10.03
C ILE A 179 -1.09 -30.72 -10.13
N GLN A 180 -0.14 -31.50 -10.63
CA GLN A 180 -0.34 -32.91 -10.96
C GLN A 180 0.81 -33.76 -10.42
N ALA A 181 0.53 -34.58 -9.42
CA ALA A 181 1.41 -35.65 -8.97
C ALA A 181 1.26 -36.90 -9.86
N PRO A 182 2.24 -37.83 -9.85
CA PRO A 182 2.08 -39.13 -10.49
C PRO A 182 0.81 -39.84 -10.00
N TYR A 183 0.06 -40.45 -10.92
CA TYR A 183 -1.20 -41.11 -10.57
C TYR A 183 -0.98 -42.26 -9.57
N GLY A 184 -1.71 -42.21 -8.46
CA GLY A 184 -1.72 -43.25 -7.43
C GLY A 184 -2.50 -42.79 -6.20
N GLU A 185 -3.19 -43.73 -5.56
CA GLU A 185 -3.93 -43.44 -4.32
C GLU A 185 -2.96 -43.07 -3.20
N GLY A 186 -3.23 -41.96 -2.51
CA GLY A 186 -2.36 -41.41 -1.46
C GLY A 186 -1.17 -40.57 -1.95
N ASN A 187 -1.02 -40.39 -3.28
CA ASN A 187 0.08 -39.58 -3.83
C ASN A 187 -0.15 -38.06 -3.73
N TRP A 188 -1.38 -37.63 -3.44
CA TRP A 188 -1.78 -36.23 -3.39
C TRP A 188 -2.96 -36.06 -2.43
N ASP A 189 -2.86 -35.10 -1.52
CA ASP A 189 -3.92 -34.67 -0.61
C ASP A 189 -3.98 -33.15 -0.62
N ASN A 190 -5.16 -32.56 -0.80
CA ASN A 190 -5.30 -31.10 -0.73
C ASN A 190 -5.65 -30.63 0.69
N SER A 191 -6.13 -31.52 1.57
CA SER A 191 -6.75 -31.14 2.84
C SER A 191 -5.76 -30.57 3.86
N ASN A 192 -4.47 -30.80 3.68
CA ASN A 192 -3.36 -30.25 4.45
C ASN A 192 -2.69 -29.04 3.76
N ASP A 193 -3.12 -28.65 2.57
CA ASP A 193 -2.55 -27.51 1.85
C ASP A 193 -3.03 -26.19 2.45
N PHE A 194 -2.08 -25.32 2.83
CA PHE A 194 -2.41 -24.00 3.39
C PHE A 194 -3.33 -23.18 2.46
N SER A 195 -3.07 -23.17 1.16
CA SER A 195 -3.88 -22.42 0.20
C SER A 195 -5.19 -23.11 -0.21
N TYR A 196 -5.43 -24.33 0.27
CA TYR A 196 -6.71 -25.02 0.08
C TYR A 196 -7.72 -24.71 1.19
N GLU A 197 -7.28 -24.09 2.29
CA GLU A 197 -8.14 -23.70 3.42
C GLU A 197 -9.38 -22.92 2.94
N GLY A 198 -10.55 -23.44 3.29
CA GLY A 198 -11.86 -22.87 2.91
C GLY A 198 -12.30 -23.11 1.45
N LEU A 199 -11.45 -23.68 0.58
CA LEU A 199 -11.81 -23.93 -0.83
C LEU A 199 -12.67 -25.18 -1.02
N GLU A 200 -12.79 -26.05 -0.01
CA GLU A 200 -13.62 -27.24 -0.08
C GLU A 200 -15.08 -26.86 -0.41
N GLY A 201 -15.58 -27.34 -1.54
CA GLY A 201 -16.95 -27.05 -1.99
C GLY A 201 -17.14 -25.69 -2.69
N ALA A 202 -16.11 -24.85 -2.82
CA ALA A 202 -16.20 -23.57 -3.55
C ALA A 202 -16.56 -23.75 -5.04
N GLY A 203 -16.14 -24.88 -5.62
CA GLY A 203 -16.35 -25.20 -7.04
C GLY A 203 -15.79 -24.12 -7.97
N MET A 204 -16.39 -24.00 -9.16
CA MET A 204 -15.93 -23.05 -10.20
C MET A 204 -16.30 -21.58 -9.92
N ASN A 205 -17.18 -21.32 -8.95
CA ASN A 205 -17.53 -19.95 -8.56
C ASN A 205 -16.39 -19.31 -7.78
N GLY A 206 -15.65 -20.11 -6.99
CA GLY A 206 -14.55 -19.65 -6.16
C GLY A 206 -15.02 -18.87 -4.93
N ILE A 207 -14.06 -18.53 -4.08
CA ILE A 207 -14.26 -17.68 -2.91
C ILE A 207 -13.10 -16.69 -2.79
N SER A 208 -13.36 -15.51 -2.21
CA SER A 208 -12.28 -14.65 -1.72
C SER A 208 -11.53 -15.38 -0.61
N THR A 209 -10.21 -15.34 -0.65
CA THR A 209 -9.35 -16.05 0.29
C THR A 209 -8.09 -15.26 0.60
N GLU A 210 -7.68 -15.26 1.87
CA GLU A 210 -6.41 -14.70 2.31
C GLU A 210 -5.28 -15.74 2.27
N TYR A 211 -5.60 -17.02 2.02
CA TYR A 211 -4.63 -18.12 2.01
C TYR A 211 -3.84 -18.22 0.71
N VAL A 212 -4.09 -17.33 -0.25
CA VAL A 212 -3.30 -17.13 -1.47
C VAL A 212 -2.77 -15.69 -1.45
N PRO A 213 -1.60 -15.44 -0.83
CA PRO A 213 -1.10 -14.08 -0.68
C PRO A 213 -0.68 -13.49 -2.02
N MET A 214 -0.91 -12.18 -2.16
CA MET A 214 -0.52 -11.39 -3.33
C MET A 214 0.68 -10.51 -2.98
N TYR A 215 1.55 -10.30 -3.97
CA TYR A 215 2.75 -9.48 -3.89
C TYR A 215 2.75 -8.46 -5.02
N ASP A 216 3.32 -7.29 -4.76
CA ASP A 216 3.71 -6.32 -5.78
C ASP A 216 5.22 -6.14 -5.72
N ASN A 217 5.91 -6.44 -6.82
CA ASN A 217 7.37 -6.35 -6.91
C ASN A 217 8.09 -7.11 -5.78
N GLY A 218 7.54 -8.27 -5.39
CA GLY A 218 8.08 -9.12 -4.32
C GLY A 218 7.68 -8.74 -2.89
N VAL A 219 7.01 -7.60 -2.68
CA VAL A 219 6.49 -7.18 -1.37
C VAL A 219 5.06 -7.69 -1.20
N ARG A 220 4.77 -8.41 -0.10
CA ARG A 220 3.41 -8.90 0.15
C ARG A 220 2.48 -7.72 0.44
N ILE A 221 1.36 -7.67 -0.25
CA ILE A 221 0.34 -6.60 -0.16
C ILE A 221 -1.04 -7.13 0.24
N TYR A 222 -1.26 -8.45 0.22
CA TYR A 222 -2.52 -9.09 0.61
C TYR A 222 -2.30 -10.53 1.08
N GLY A 223 -3.19 -11.01 1.93
CA GLY A 223 -3.22 -12.38 2.42
C GLY A 223 -2.09 -12.75 3.38
N MET A 224 -2.03 -14.03 3.69
CA MET A 224 -1.14 -14.62 4.69
C MET A 224 -0.21 -15.65 4.03
N GLU A 225 0.98 -15.83 4.60
CA GLU A 225 1.86 -16.96 4.27
C GLU A 225 1.76 -18.05 5.35
N PRO A 226 2.12 -19.31 5.05
CA PRO A 226 2.20 -20.37 6.05
C PRO A 226 3.05 -19.92 7.25
N GLY A 227 2.49 -20.02 8.45
CA GLY A 227 3.09 -19.50 9.69
C GLY A 227 2.52 -18.16 10.16
N GLY A 228 1.57 -17.56 9.42
CA GLY A 228 0.72 -16.46 9.90
C GLY A 228 1.46 -15.12 10.07
N SER A 229 2.54 -14.89 9.32
CA SER A 229 3.24 -13.60 9.39
C SER A 229 2.32 -12.48 8.91
N PRO A 230 2.18 -11.35 9.64
CA PRO A 230 1.32 -10.24 9.23
C PRO A 230 1.86 -9.56 7.98
N ILE A 231 0.98 -9.07 7.09
CA ILE A 231 1.37 -8.27 5.92
C ILE A 231 2.37 -7.19 6.38
N PRO A 232 3.53 -7.05 5.73
CA PRO A 232 4.46 -5.99 6.10
C PRO A 232 3.70 -4.67 6.01
N THR A 233 3.59 -3.98 7.15
CA THR A 233 2.98 -2.65 7.18
C THR A 233 3.80 -1.77 6.24
N PRO A 234 3.18 -1.08 5.26
CA PRO A 234 3.92 -0.09 4.49
C PRO A 234 4.56 0.86 5.50
N THR A 235 5.89 1.04 5.42
CA THR A 235 6.55 2.13 6.14
C THR A 235 5.82 3.40 5.72
N PRO A 236 5.25 4.18 6.65
CA PRO A 236 4.53 5.39 6.27
C PRO A 236 5.47 6.23 5.42
N THR A 237 5.00 6.64 4.23
CA THR A 237 5.65 7.73 3.52
C THR A 237 5.66 8.92 4.49
N PRO A 238 6.83 9.52 4.80
CA PRO A 238 6.90 10.65 5.70
C PRO A 238 5.85 11.69 5.29
N GLU A 239 5.02 12.16 6.23
CA GLU A 239 4.10 13.26 5.92
C GLU A 239 4.93 14.45 5.38
N PRO A 240 4.48 15.15 4.32
CA PRO A 240 5.21 16.31 3.77
C PRO A 240 5.48 17.43 4.79
N GLY A 241 4.80 17.43 5.95
CA GLY A 241 5.01 18.36 7.06
C GLY A 241 5.96 17.87 8.17
N ASN A 242 6.55 16.68 8.01
CA ASN A 242 7.48 16.09 8.97
C ASN A 242 8.91 15.93 8.41
N LEU A 243 9.13 16.36 7.17
CA LEU A 243 10.44 16.35 6.52
C LEU A 243 11.11 17.71 6.65
N ILE A 244 12.39 17.67 7.02
CA ILE A 244 13.28 18.83 7.09
C ILE A 244 14.53 18.56 6.26
N LYS A 245 15.14 19.62 5.72
CA LYS A 245 16.39 19.50 5.00
C LYS A 245 17.56 19.61 5.99
N LEU A 246 18.27 18.51 6.23
CA LEU A 246 19.33 18.47 7.24
C LEU A 246 20.45 19.48 6.90
N GLY A 247 20.76 20.38 7.83
CA GLY A 247 21.76 21.45 7.68
C GLY A 247 21.23 22.78 7.12
N ASP A 248 19.96 22.87 6.72
CA ASP A 248 19.28 24.10 6.29
C ASP A 248 18.50 24.69 7.47
N LEU A 249 19.10 25.64 8.19
CA LEU A 249 18.62 26.08 9.50
C LEU A 249 17.70 27.29 9.43
N ASN A 250 17.56 27.89 8.26
CA ASN A 250 16.60 28.97 8.00
C ASN A 250 15.55 28.61 6.95
N ASP A 251 15.51 27.35 6.52
CA ASP A 251 14.55 26.80 5.55
C ASP A 251 14.52 27.60 4.22
N ASP A 252 15.69 28.09 3.79
CA ASP A 252 15.82 28.88 2.55
C ASP A 252 16.18 28.02 1.32
N GLY A 253 16.37 26.72 1.53
CA GLY A 253 16.73 25.72 0.55
C GLY A 253 18.24 25.58 0.34
N ARG A 254 19.09 26.40 0.96
CA ARG A 254 20.53 26.51 0.70
C ARG A 254 21.37 26.38 1.96
N ILE A 255 22.14 25.30 2.03
CA ILE A 255 23.10 25.08 3.10
C ILE A 255 24.38 25.89 2.86
N ASN A 256 24.57 26.96 3.64
CA ASN A 256 25.65 27.93 3.46
C ASN A 256 26.12 28.57 4.79
N SER A 257 26.95 29.61 4.70
CA SER A 257 27.51 30.29 5.88
C SER A 257 26.46 30.89 6.84
N VAL A 258 25.26 31.19 6.35
CA VAL A 258 24.13 31.67 7.17
C VAL A 258 23.72 30.60 8.18
N ASP A 259 23.58 29.34 7.75
CA ASP A 259 23.24 28.20 8.61
C ASP A 259 24.27 28.00 9.71
N SER A 260 25.56 27.99 9.36
CA SER A 260 26.64 27.88 10.35
C SER A 260 26.62 29.04 11.37
N SER A 261 26.22 30.24 10.93
CA SER A 261 26.13 31.41 11.80
C SER A 261 24.94 31.29 12.76
N LEU A 262 23.81 30.76 12.30
CA LEU A 262 22.65 30.50 13.14
C LEU A 262 22.93 29.42 14.18
N LEU A 263 23.55 28.30 13.78
CA LEU A 263 23.96 27.24 14.71
C LEU A 263 24.93 27.77 15.77
N SER A 264 25.91 28.59 15.36
CA SER A 264 26.82 29.24 16.32
C SER A 264 26.08 30.15 17.30
N ARG A 265 25.09 30.93 16.84
CA ARG A 265 24.28 31.80 17.71
C ARG A 265 23.37 31.01 18.65
N TYR A 266 22.88 29.86 18.22
CA TYR A 266 22.11 28.94 19.05
C TYR A 266 22.99 28.34 20.16
N ILE A 267 24.15 27.78 19.81
CA ILE A 267 25.13 27.22 20.77
C ILE A 267 25.61 28.27 21.78
N LEU A 268 25.70 29.55 21.37
CA LEU A 268 26.05 30.66 22.25
C LEU A 268 24.87 31.21 23.08
N GLU A 269 23.68 30.61 22.98
CA GLU A 269 22.44 31.02 23.65
C GLU A 269 21.97 32.46 23.31
N ILE A 270 22.39 32.97 22.15
CA ILE A 270 22.05 34.31 21.64
C ILE A 270 20.79 34.28 20.77
N LEU A 271 20.56 33.18 20.04
CA LEU A 271 19.39 33.01 19.18
C LEU A 271 18.12 32.79 20.03
N ARG A 272 17.01 33.41 19.63
CA ARG A 272 15.69 33.26 20.27
C ARG A 272 14.65 33.03 19.19
N PHE A 273 13.72 32.12 19.44
CA PHE A 273 12.59 31.83 18.56
C PHE A 273 11.32 32.49 19.08
N SER A 274 10.41 32.84 18.17
CA SER A 274 9.10 33.41 18.48
C SER A 274 8.08 32.38 18.94
N ASP A 275 8.30 31.12 18.57
CA ASP A 275 7.38 30.00 18.75
C ASP A 275 8.16 28.68 18.84
N SER A 276 7.57 27.69 19.51
CA SER A 276 8.19 26.39 19.76
C SER A 276 8.33 25.52 18.51
N GLU A 277 7.53 25.79 17.47
CA GLU A 277 7.59 25.02 16.23
C GLU A 277 8.82 25.39 15.41
N SER A 278 9.11 26.68 15.26
CA SER A 278 10.33 27.18 14.61
C SER A 278 11.59 26.71 15.34
N GLU A 279 11.56 26.67 16.68
CA GLU A 279 12.66 26.13 17.48
C GLU A 279 12.86 24.63 17.25
N SER A 280 11.77 23.85 17.21
CA SER A 280 11.81 22.42 16.95
C SER A 280 12.37 22.08 15.56
N LEU A 281 11.90 22.80 14.52
CA LEU A 281 12.41 22.64 13.14
C LEU A 281 13.89 22.99 13.04
N PHE A 282 14.31 24.06 13.71
CA PHE A 282 15.71 24.46 13.77
C PHE A 282 16.57 23.37 14.42
N ILE A 283 16.14 22.85 15.57
CA ILE A 283 16.86 21.82 16.32
C ILE A 283 17.05 20.57 15.47
N ALA A 284 15.97 20.09 14.86
CA ALA A 284 16.02 18.89 14.06
C ALA A 284 16.90 19.05 12.81
N ALA A 285 16.91 20.23 12.18
CA ALA A 285 17.78 20.49 11.03
C ALA A 285 19.25 20.66 11.42
N ALA A 286 19.53 21.02 12.68
CA ALA A 286 20.85 21.29 13.22
C ALA A 286 21.55 20.07 13.85
N ASP A 287 20.81 19.05 14.27
CA ASP A 287 21.35 17.80 14.83
C ASP A 287 21.87 16.88 13.71
N ILE A 288 23.04 17.20 13.18
CA ILE A 288 23.57 16.57 11.95
C ILE A 288 24.07 15.15 12.23
N ASN A 289 24.58 14.89 13.42
CA ASN A 289 25.03 13.57 13.82
C ASN A 289 23.93 12.73 14.49
N ASN A 290 22.72 13.28 14.65
CA ASN A 290 21.53 12.64 15.21
C ASN A 290 21.78 12.05 16.61
N ASP A 291 22.50 12.81 17.45
CA ASP A 291 22.80 12.40 18.83
C ASP A 291 21.88 13.04 19.87
N GLY A 292 20.97 13.92 19.44
CA GLY A 292 20.01 14.65 20.27
C GLY A 292 20.61 15.85 21.00
N ILE A 293 21.86 16.23 20.73
CA ILE A 293 22.60 17.27 21.44
C ILE A 293 23.25 18.26 20.48
N LEU A 294 22.60 19.40 20.25
CA LEU A 294 23.19 20.49 19.46
C LEU A 294 24.44 21.07 20.13
N ASN A 295 25.60 20.79 19.55
CA ASN A 295 26.86 21.25 20.09
C ASN A 295 27.91 21.56 19.01
N THR A 296 29.16 21.74 19.43
CA THR A 296 30.27 22.08 18.52
C THR A 296 30.58 21.00 17.47
N ILE A 297 30.12 19.76 17.68
CA ILE A 297 30.25 18.67 16.73
C ILE A 297 29.40 18.97 15.49
N ASP A 298 28.11 19.28 15.65
CA ASP A 298 27.22 19.68 14.56
C ASP A 298 27.76 20.88 13.81
N TYR A 299 28.19 21.92 14.55
CA TYR A 299 28.78 23.11 13.97
C TYR A 299 30.03 22.79 13.13
N THR A 300 30.88 21.89 13.61
CA THR A 300 32.10 21.49 12.89
C THR A 300 31.77 20.70 11.63
N VAL A 301 30.80 19.79 11.71
CA VAL A 301 30.35 18.99 10.57
C VAL A 301 29.69 19.86 9.51
N LEU A 302 28.76 20.75 9.90
CA LEU A 302 28.12 21.72 9.01
C LEU A 302 29.15 22.61 8.31
N LYS A 303 30.13 23.12 9.06
CA LYS A 303 31.19 23.98 8.52
C LYS A 303 32.10 23.24 7.55
N ARG A 304 32.42 21.97 7.82
CA ARG A 304 33.18 21.13 6.89
C ARG A 304 32.42 20.93 5.58
N PHE A 305 31.12 20.65 5.66
CA PHE A 305 30.26 20.54 4.50
C PHE A 305 30.24 21.82 3.66
N ILE A 306 30.04 22.99 4.28
CA ILE A 306 30.05 24.30 3.59
C ILE A 306 31.40 24.59 2.93
N LEU A 307 32.51 24.09 3.49
CA LEU A 307 33.86 24.23 2.94
C LEU A 307 34.22 23.13 1.92
N GLU A 308 33.25 22.32 1.49
CA GLU A 308 33.44 21.18 0.58
C GLU A 308 34.48 20.15 1.10
N ILE A 309 34.68 20.10 2.42
CA ILE A 309 35.51 19.08 3.07
C ILE A 309 34.63 17.85 3.27
N PRO A 310 35.05 16.65 2.81
CA PRO A 310 34.25 15.43 2.97
C PRO A 310 33.80 15.16 4.42
N VAL A 311 32.52 14.81 4.54
CA VAL A 311 31.82 14.40 5.76
C VAL A 311 30.96 13.16 5.46
N ASN A 312 30.65 12.35 6.48
CA ASN A 312 29.87 11.12 6.32
C ASN A 312 28.50 11.24 7.03
N TYR A 313 27.75 12.28 6.68
CA TYR A 313 26.42 12.60 7.21
C TYR A 313 25.50 13.05 6.07
N PRO A 314 24.19 12.78 6.14
CA PRO A 314 23.23 13.04 5.05
C PRO A 314 22.82 14.51 4.94
N ILE A 315 23.79 15.43 5.00
CA ILE A 315 23.53 16.88 4.94
C ILE A 315 22.98 17.25 3.55
N GLY A 316 21.85 17.94 3.53
CA GLY A 316 21.11 18.29 2.31
C GLY A 316 20.05 17.28 1.90
N GLU A 317 19.96 16.13 2.56
CA GLU A 317 18.86 15.18 2.38
C GLU A 317 17.64 15.62 3.20
N MET A 318 16.46 15.18 2.76
CA MET A 318 15.22 15.33 3.53
C MET A 318 15.17 14.21 4.59
N VAL A 319 15.13 14.59 5.86
CA VAL A 319 15.05 13.66 6.99
C VAL A 319 13.75 13.89 7.77
N GLU A 320 13.25 12.86 8.43
CA GLU A 320 12.13 13.02 9.38
C GLU A 320 12.63 13.76 10.63
N ARG A 321 11.86 14.75 11.08
CA ARG A 321 12.09 15.43 12.37
C ARG A 321 11.70 14.56 13.56
#